data_AF-A0A9P6BBQ9-F1
#
_entry.id   AF-A0A9P6BBQ9-F1
#
_cell.length_a   1.000
_cell.length_b   1.000
_cell.length_c   1.000
_cell.angle_alpha   90.00
_cell.angle_beta   90.00
_cell.angle_gamma   90.00
#
_symmetry.space_group_name_H-M   'P 1'
#
loop_
_entity.id
_entity.type
_entity.pdbx_description
1 polymer ?
#
loop_
_entity_poly.entity_id
_entity_poly.type
_entity_poly.pdbx_seq_one_letter_code
_entity_poly.pdbx_strand_id
1 'polypeptide(L)' 'LACYFCRSRKIACGPSRGGGVLRDKLHQTCDQCERRSLVCKFPAVSRRGARKK' A
#
# COMPACT_ATOMS: atom_id res chain seq x y z
N LEU A 1 -6.66 0.64 2.05
CA LEU A 1 -5.62 1.44 2.77
C LEU A 1 -4.51 1.70 1.75
N ALA A 2 -3.94 2.90 1.64
CA ALA A 2 -2.88 3.18 0.65
C ALA A 2 -1.50 3.20 1.33
N CYS A 3 -0.46 2.75 0.62
CA CYS A 3 0.91 2.82 1.12
C CYS A 3 1.41 4.28 1.19
N TYR A 4 2.47 4.53 1.96
CA TYR A 4 3.03 5.89 2.09
C TYR A 4 3.43 6.49 0.73
N PHE A 5 3.99 5.68 -0.16
CA PHE A 5 4.42 6.13 -1.47
C PHE A 5 3.26 6.67 -2.32
N CYS A 6 2.20 5.87 -2.48
CA CYS A 6 1.04 6.27 -3.26
C CYS A 6 0.31 7.44 -2.59
N ARG A 7 0.33 7.52 -1.26
CA ARG A 7 -0.26 8.63 -0.50
C ARG A 7 0.50 9.95 -0.69
N SER A 8 1.83 9.92 -0.68
CA SER A 8 2.67 11.11 -0.94
C SER A 8 2.58 11.58 -2.40
N ARG A 9 2.52 10.63 -3.34
CA ARG A 9 2.41 10.93 -4.79
C ARG A 9 0.97 11.21 -5.23
N LYS A 10 -0.02 11.06 -4.34
CA LYS A 10 -1.47 11.16 -4.64
C LYS A 10 -1.89 10.33 -5.86
N ILE A 11 -1.35 9.12 -5.98
CA ILE A 11 -1.65 8.17 -7.06
C ILE A 11 -2.50 7.00 -6.56
N ALA A 12 -3.12 6.28 -7.49
CA ALA A 12 -3.83 5.04 -7.19
C ALA A 12 -2.89 4.03 -6.50
N CYS A 13 -3.42 3.37 -5.47
CA CYS A 13 -2.73 2.29 -4.76
C CYS A 13 -3.57 1.03 -4.91
N GLY A 14 -3.13 0.09 -5.73
CA GLY A 14 -3.83 -1.18 -5.96
C GLY A 14 -2.93 -2.38 -5.71
N PRO A 15 -3.51 -3.57 -5.44
CA PRO A 15 -2.74 -4.81 -5.48
C PRO A 15 -2.17 -5.03 -6.89
N SER A 16 -1.00 -5.67 -6.98
CA SER A 16 -0.45 -6.04 -8.28
C SER A 16 -1.38 -7.00 -9.00
N ARG A 17 -1.65 -6.72 -10.29
CA ARG A 17 -2.45 -7.57 -11.17
C ARG A 17 -1.74 -8.89 -11.53
N GLY A 18 -0.45 -9.02 -11.21
CA GLY A 18 0.42 -10.13 -11.62
C GLY A 18 0.29 -11.44 -10.84
N GLY A 19 -0.84 -11.70 -10.17
CA GLY A 19 -1.09 -13.02 -9.58
C GLY A 19 -0.09 -13.40 -8.48
N GLY A 20 -0.16 -12.71 -7.35
CA GLY A 20 0.65 -13.02 -6.17
C GLY A 20 -0.17 -12.97 -4.90
N VAL A 21 -1.29 -13.70 -4.84
CA VAL A 21 -1.82 -14.14 -3.55
C VAL A 21 -0.92 -15.28 -3.06
N LEU A 22 0.36 -14.99 -2.79
CA LEU A 22 1.20 -15.91 -2.04
C LEU A 22 0.90 -15.64 -0.57
N ARG A 23 0.41 -16.69 0.07
CA ARG A 23 -0.22 -16.78 1.38
C ARG A 23 0.75 -16.51 2.55
N ASP A 24 1.80 -15.73 2.31
CA ASP A 24 2.87 -15.45 3.25
C ASP A 24 2.94 -13.94 3.50
N LYS A 25 2.02 -13.52 4.37
CA LYS A 25 2.05 -12.47 5.40
C LYS A 25 3.22 -11.44 5.53
N LEU A 26 4.02 -11.13 4.52
CA LEU A 26 5.11 -10.15 4.67
C LEU A 26 5.37 -9.23 3.47
N HIS A 27 4.97 -9.59 2.25
CA HIS A 27 5.22 -8.77 1.06
C HIS A 27 3.93 -8.23 0.44
N GLN A 28 3.17 -7.46 1.22
CA GLN A 28 2.02 -6.71 0.74
C GLN A 28 2.54 -5.50 -0.05
N THR A 29 2.91 -5.69 -1.32
CA THR A 29 3.38 -4.60 -2.19
C THR A 29 2.29 -4.18 -3.18
N CYS A 30 2.06 -2.87 -3.31
CA CYS A 30 1.18 -2.36 -4.37
C CYS A 30 1.88 -2.42 -5.75
N ASP A 31 1.09 -2.47 -6.81
CA ASP A 31 1.55 -2.48 -8.21
C ASP A 31 2.58 -1.38 -8.53
N GLN A 32 2.38 -0.19 -7.94
CA GLN A 32 3.27 0.96 -8.14
C GLN A 32 4.61 0.82 -7.43
N CYS A 33 4.63 0.18 -6.26
CA CYS A 33 5.86 -0.10 -5.53
C CYS A 33 6.61 -1.27 -6.16
N GLU A 34 5.88 -2.32 -6.57
CA GLU A 34 6.46 -3.51 -7.20
C GLU A 34 7.14 -3.19 -8.54
N ARG A 35 6.46 -2.49 -9.46
CA ARG A 35 7.06 -2.06 -10.74
C ARG A 35 8.32 -1.21 -10.59
N ARG A 36 8.46 -0.55 -9.44
CA ARG A 36 9.60 0.32 -9.13
C ARG A 36 10.59 -0.33 -8.18
N SER A 37 10.37 -1.59 -7.79
CA SER A 37 11.16 -2.30 -6.78
C SER A 37 11.39 -1.49 -5.50
N LEU A 38 10.38 -0.70 -5.09
CA LEU A 38 10.41 0.14 -3.90
C LEU A 38 9.77 -0.58 -2.70
N VAL A 39 10.30 -0.29 -1.50
CA VAL A 39 9.73 -0.82 -0.26
C VAL A 39 8.31 -0.29 -0.05
N CYS A 40 7.33 -1.19 -0.12
CA CYS A 40 5.93 -0.84 0.09
C CYS A 40 5.59 -0.86 1.58
N LYS A 41 5.58 0.31 2.21
CA LYS A 41 5.14 0.45 3.61
C LYS A 41 3.69 0.92 3.66
N PHE A 42 2.82 0.06 4.20
CA PHE A 42 1.45 0.44 4.53
C PHE A 42 1.38 1.04 5.94
N PRO A 43 0.59 2.10 6.14
CA PRO A 43 0.38 2.64 7.49
C PRO A 43 -0.37 1.64 8.35
N ALA A 44 0.19 1.24 9.50
CA ALA A 44 -0.44 0.28 10.41
C ALA A 44 -1.80 0.77 10.97
N VAL A 45 -2.01 2.08 11.02
CA VAL A 45 -3.25 2.70 11.51
C VAL A 45 -3.89 3.58 10.43
N SER A 46 -5.15 3.29 10.11
CA SER A 46 -5.98 4.16 9.28
C SER A 46 -6.42 5.36 10.12
N ARG A 47 -5.95 6.56 9.79
CA ARG A 47 -6.43 7.82 10.41
C ARG A 47 -7.82 8.27 9.89
N ARG A 48 -8.46 7.49 9.02
CA ARG A 48 -9.84 7.79 8.58
C ARG A 48 -10.78 7.57 9.77
N GLY A 49 -11.43 8.63 10.23
CA GLY A 49 -12.33 8.63 11.39
C GLY A 49 -11.84 9.43 12.60
N ALA A 50 -10.59 9.92 12.62
CA ALA A 50 -10.10 10.78 13.70
C ALA A 50 -10.61 12.23 13.52
N ARG A 51 -11.93 12.43 13.62
CA ARG A 51 -12.49 13.75 13.96
C ARG A 51 -12.18 13.94 15.44
N LYS A 52 -11.20 14.78 15.77
CA LYS A 52 -10.98 15.17 17.16
C LYS A 52 -12.29 15.78 17.68
N LYS A 53 -12.74 15.34 18.87
CA LYS A 53 -13.70 16.12 19.67
C LYS A 53 -13.10 17.49 19.95
#